data_AF-A0A0S7ZMY6-F1
#
_entry.id   AF-A0A0S7ZMY6-F1
#
_cell.length_a   1.000
_cell.length_b   1.000
_cell.length_c   1.000
_cell.angle_alpha   90.00
_cell.angle_beta   90.00
_cell.angle_gamma   90.00
#
_symmetry.space_group_name_H-M   'P 1'
#
loop_
_entity.id
_entity.type
_entity.pdbx_description
1 polymer ?
#
loop_
_entity_poly.entity_id
_entity_poly.type
_entity_poly.pdbx_seq_one_letter_code
_entity_poly.pdbx_strand_id
1 'polypeptide(L)'
;MIVRNNSFRILRRALKLVLFFGVIFTVIFCITWQNIHMHLVNRRMEEIMMKRNALEKTIYLLNIELSYLKSRERIRRIATEELDMEPITYRDIKFIVY
;
A
#
# COMPACT_ATOMS: atom_id res chain seq x y z
N MET A 1 61.21 -25.61 31.69
CA MET A 1 60.81 -24.87 30.47
C MET A 1 59.64 -25.52 29.70
N ILE A 2 59.29 -26.79 29.93
CA ILE A 2 58.27 -27.54 29.17
C ILE A 2 56.81 -27.14 29.52
N VAL A 3 56.53 -26.78 30.78
CA VAL A 3 55.17 -26.47 31.27
C VAL A 3 54.56 -25.22 30.61
N ARG A 4 55.37 -24.19 30.33
CA ARG A 4 54.94 -22.93 29.69
C ARG A 4 54.42 -23.16 28.25
N ASN A 5 54.83 -24.23 27.59
CA ASN A 5 54.49 -24.51 26.20
C ASN A 5 53.10 -25.15 26.04
N ASN A 6 52.59 -25.85 27.06
CA ASN A 6 51.24 -26.44 27.05
C ASN A 6 50.15 -25.40 27.34
N SER A 7 50.37 -24.50 28.30
CA SER A 7 49.40 -23.43 28.62
C SER A 7 49.15 -22.51 27.43
N PHE A 8 50.19 -22.20 26.64
CA PHE A 8 50.07 -21.36 25.45
C PHE A 8 49.23 -22.03 24.33
N ARG A 9 49.32 -23.36 24.18
CA ARG A 9 48.50 -24.11 23.20
C ARG A 9 47.04 -24.16 23.61
N ILE A 10 46.75 -24.34 24.90
CA ILE A 10 45.39 -24.38 25.43
C ILE A 10 44.73 -23.00 25.26
N LEU A 11 45.44 -21.93 25.61
CA LEU A 11 44.96 -20.55 25.43
C LEU A 11 44.64 -20.25 23.95
N ARG A 12 45.52 -20.66 23.03
CA ARG A 12 45.29 -20.48 21.59
C ARG A 12 44.08 -21.27 21.07
N ARG A 13 43.82 -22.47 21.60
CA ARG A 13 42.63 -23.26 21.27
C ARG A 13 41.35 -22.63 21.83
N ALA A 14 41.39 -22.15 23.08
CA ALA A 14 40.28 -21.44 23.69
C ALA A 14 39.92 -20.17 22.91
N LEU A 15 40.91 -19.37 22.50
CA LEU A 15 40.69 -18.18 21.67
C LEU A 15 40.02 -18.50 20.33
N LYS A 16 40.44 -19.59 19.67
CA LYS A 16 39.81 -20.05 18.41
C LYS A 16 38.35 -20.48 18.62
N LEU A 17 38.05 -21.15 19.72
CA LEU A 17 36.68 -21.55 20.05
C LEU A 17 35.79 -20.32 20.32
N VAL A 18 36.29 -19.35 21.09
CA VAL A 18 35.56 -18.09 21.35
C VAL A 18 35.27 -17.35 20.05
N LEU A 19 36.27 -17.24 19.15
CA LEU A 19 36.07 -16.64 17.83
C LEU A 19 35.03 -17.39 17.00
N PHE A 20 35.07 -18.72 17.01
CA PHE A 20 34.11 -19.56 16.29
C PHE A 20 32.67 -19.33 16.78
N PHE A 21 32.45 -19.34 18.10
CA PHE A 21 31.14 -19.03 18.67
C PHE A 21 30.71 -17.59 18.43
N GLY A 22 31.65 -16.63 18.46
CA GLY A 22 31.38 -15.23 18.14
C GLY A 22 30.87 -15.05 16.71
N VAL A 23 31.48 -15.73 15.73
CA VAL A 23 31.01 -15.72 14.34
C VAL A 23 29.62 -16.33 14.23
N ILE A 24 29.38 -17.49 14.84
CA ILE A 24 28.05 -18.13 14.85
C ILE A 24 26.99 -17.21 15.44
N PHE A 25 27.27 -16.60 16.60
CA PHE A 25 26.35 -15.68 17.25
C PHE A 25 26.03 -14.48 16.38
N THR A 26 27.05 -13.90 15.73
CA THR A 26 26.87 -12.76 14.81
C THR A 26 25.98 -13.14 13.63
N VAL A 27 26.17 -14.33 13.05
CA VAL A 27 25.34 -14.82 11.95
C VAL A 27 23.88 -15.00 12.39
N ILE A 28 23.65 -15.66 13.54
CA ILE A 28 22.30 -15.86 14.08
C ILE A 28 21.62 -14.52 14.37
N PHE A 29 22.36 -13.56 14.95
CA PHE A 29 21.86 -12.22 15.22
C PHE A 29 21.46 -11.50 13.92
N CYS A 30 22.30 -11.55 12.88
CA CYS A 30 22.01 -10.94 11.58
C CYS A 30 20.75 -11.54 10.94
N ILE A 31 20.60 -12.87 10.95
CA ILE A 31 19.43 -13.56 10.40
C ILE A 31 18.16 -13.15 11.16
N THR A 32 18.23 -13.14 12.49
CA THR A 32 17.10 -12.78 13.35
C THR A 32 16.69 -11.32 13.12
N TRP A 33 17.67 -10.41 13.05
CA TRP A 33 17.44 -8.99 12.78
C TRP A 33 16.80 -8.77 11.41
N GLN A 34 17.33 -9.40 10.36
CA GLN A 34 16.77 -9.32 9.01
C GLN A 34 15.33 -9.84 8.97
N ASN A 35 15.04 -10.94 9.66
CA ASN A 35 13.70 -11.52 9.68
C ASN A 35 12.68 -10.59 10.35
N ILE A 36 13.04 -9.99 11.49
CA ILE A 36 12.18 -9.00 12.17
C ILE A 36 11.93 -7.79 11.26
N HIS A 37 12.97 -7.28 10.61
CA HIS A 37 12.83 -6.13 9.71
C HIS A 37 11.93 -6.46 8.51
N MET A 38 12.11 -7.64 7.89
CA MET A 38 11.25 -8.10 6.81
C MET A 38 9.80 -8.26 7.25
N HIS A 39 9.56 -8.77 8.45
CA HIS A 39 8.21 -8.90 9.00
C HIS A 39 7.54 -7.52 9.18
N LEU A 40 8.26 -6.54 9.72
CA LEU A 40 7.77 -5.17 9.88
C LEU A 40 7.48 -4.49 8.54
N VAL A 41 8.36 -4.69 7.55
CA VAL A 41 8.18 -4.14 6.19
C VAL A 41 6.94 -4.75 5.53
N ASN A 42 6.77 -6.07 5.60
CA ASN A 42 5.60 -6.74 5.03
C ASN A 42 4.29 -6.26 5.66
N ARG A 43 4.26 -6.08 7.00
CA ARG A 43 3.08 -5.53 7.67
C ARG A 43 2.75 -4.12 7.20
N ARG A 44 3.74 -3.24 7.10
CA ARG A 44 3.52 -1.89 6.56
C ARG A 44 3.04 -1.92 5.11
N MET A 45 3.57 -2.84 4.30
CA MET A 45 3.14 -3.01 2.91
C MET A 45 1.68 -3.44 2.84
N GLU A 46 1.25 -4.40 3.67
CA GLU A 46 -0.14 -4.84 3.76
C GLU A 46 -1.08 -3.69 4.19
N GLU A 47 -0.70 -2.91 5.20
CA GLU A 47 -1.47 -1.74 5.63
C GLU A 47 -1.63 -0.70 4.51
N ILE A 48 -0.56 -0.43 3.77
CA ILE A 48 -0.59 0.51 2.63
C ILE A 48 -1.46 -0.05 1.50
N MET A 49 -1.35 -1.35 1.19
CA MET A 49 -2.19 -1.99 0.18
C MET A 49 -3.67 -1.94 0.55
N MET A 50 -4.02 -2.19 1.81
CA MET A 50 -5.40 -2.06 2.29
C MET A 50 -5.92 -0.63 2.15
N LYS A 51 -5.12 0.38 2.52
CA LYS A 51 -5.48 1.79 2.36
C LYS A 51 -5.66 2.16 0.88
N ARG A 52 -4.75 1.72 0.01
CA ARG A 52 -4.85 1.93 -1.44
C ARG A 52 -6.15 1.34 -1.99
N ASN A 53 -6.45 0.08 -1.68
CA ASN A 53 -7.66 -0.59 -2.16
C ASN A 53 -8.93 0.10 -1.68
N ALA A 54 -8.96 0.56 -0.42
CA ALA A 54 -10.08 1.35 0.11
C ALA A 54 -10.25 2.68 -0.64
N LEU A 55 -9.14 3.35 -0.97
CA LEU A 55 -9.15 4.59 -1.74
C LEU A 55 -9.66 4.36 -3.18
N GLU A 56 -9.18 3.30 -3.84
CA GLU A 56 -9.62 2.93 -5.20
C GLU A 56 -11.12 2.61 -5.23
N LYS A 57 -11.63 1.89 -4.23
CA LYS A 57 -13.07 1.65 -4.10
C LYS A 57 -13.85 2.94 -3.93
N THR A 58 -13.36 3.87 -3.12
CA THR A 58 -13.99 5.19 -2.93
C THR A 58 -14.03 5.97 -4.24
N ILE A 59 -12.93 6.02 -4.98
CA ILE A 59 -12.85 6.68 -6.30
C ILE A 59 -13.84 6.05 -7.29
N TYR A 60 -13.93 4.72 -7.31
CA TYR A 60 -14.87 4.01 -8.17
C TYR A 60 -16.33 4.39 -7.87
N LEU A 61 -16.72 4.41 -6.59
CA LEU A 61 -18.06 4.81 -6.17
C LEU A 61 -18.36 6.27 -6.52
N LEU A 62 -17.42 7.18 -6.28
CA LEU A 62 -17.54 8.59 -6.66
C LEU A 62 -17.69 8.76 -8.18
N ASN A 63 -17.01 7.95 -8.98
CA ASN A 63 -17.16 7.98 -10.44
C ASN A 63 -18.55 7.49 -10.89
N ILE A 64 -19.10 6.47 -10.23
CA ILE A 64 -20.48 6.04 -10.48
C ILE A 64 -21.45 7.18 -10.14
N GLU A 65 -21.28 7.81 -8.97
CA GLU A 65 -22.10 8.93 -8.56
C GLU A 65 -22.01 10.10 -9.54
N LEU A 66 -20.80 10.49 -9.95
CA LEU A 66 -20.59 11.52 -10.98
C LEU A 66 -21.26 11.15 -12.31
N SER A 67 -21.18 9.90 -12.73
CA SER A 67 -21.84 9.42 -13.94
C SER A 67 -23.37 9.53 -13.83
N TYR A 68 -23.93 9.14 -12.68
CA TYR A 68 -25.34 9.30 -12.39
C TYR A 68 -25.77 10.78 -12.36
N LEU A 69 -24.98 11.65 -11.73
CA LEU A 69 -25.24 13.08 -11.68
C LEU A 69 -25.24 13.70 -13.09
N LYS A 70 -24.35 13.25 -13.97
CA LYS A 70 -24.22 13.68 -15.37
C LYS A 70 -25.22 13.00 -16.31
N SER A 71 -26.04 12.07 -15.84
CA SER A 71 -26.94 11.34 -16.72
C SER A 71 -27.97 12.30 -17.33
N ARG A 72 -28.06 12.30 -18.66
CA ARG A 72 -29.05 13.11 -19.39
C ARG A 72 -30.47 12.82 -18.93
N GLU A 73 -30.73 11.59 -18.51
CA GLU A 73 -32.04 11.15 -18.07
C GLU A 73 -32.42 11.75 -16.71
N ARG A 74 -31.46 11.83 -15.78
CA ARG A 74 -31.64 12.55 -14.52
C ARG A 74 -31.78 14.06 -14.75
N ILE A 75 -30.94 14.63 -15.61
CA ILE A 75 -31.02 16.06 -15.97
C ILE A 75 -32.39 16.38 -16.59
N ARG A 76 -32.84 15.54 -17.52
CA ARG A 76 -34.18 15.66 -18.14
C ARG A 76 -35.26 15.57 -17.07
N ARG A 77 -35.19 14.58 -16.18
CA ARG A 77 -36.17 14.39 -15.10
C ARG A 77 -36.27 15.61 -14.20
N ILE A 78 -35.14 16.15 -13.72
CA ILE A 78 -35.12 17.37 -12.90
C ILE A 78 -35.70 18.55 -13.68
N ALA A 79 -35.28 18.74 -14.94
CA ALA A 79 -35.79 19.82 -15.78
C ALA A 79 -37.30 19.74 -15.97
N THR A 80 -37.85 18.56 -16.25
CA THR A 80 -39.28 18.40 -16.56
C THR A 80 -40.17 18.23 -15.33
N GLU A 81 -39.72 17.52 -14.29
CA GLU A 81 -40.56 17.15 -13.14
C GLU A 81 -40.40 18.10 -11.95
N GLU A 82 -39.21 18.68 -11.73
CA GLU A 82 -38.97 19.59 -10.60
C GLU A 82 -39.03 21.06 -11.00
N LEU A 83 -38.53 21.39 -12.20
CA LEU A 83 -38.44 22.76 -12.71
C LEU A 83 -39.52 23.12 -13.71
N ASP A 84 -40.42 22.17 -14.03
CA ASP A 84 -41.55 22.33 -14.96
C ASP A 84 -41.13 22.91 -16.32
N MET A 85 -39.92 22.57 -16.79
CA MET A 85 -39.39 23.02 -18.07
C MET A 85 -39.88 22.12 -19.20
N GLU A 86 -40.51 22.70 -20.20
CA GLU A 86 -40.90 21.97 -21.40
C GLU A 86 -39.70 21.75 -22.34
N PRO A 87 -39.58 20.55 -22.95
CA PRO A 87 -38.51 20.27 -23.88
C PRO A 87 -38.67 21.06 -25.18
N ILE A 88 -37.68 21.89 -25.51
CA ILE A 88 -37.64 22.66 -26.76
C ILE A 88 -37.61 21.68 -27.94
N THR A 89 -38.61 21.78 -28.82
CA THR A 89 -38.70 21.01 -30.05
C THR A 89 -38.20 21.81 -31.26
N TYR A 90 -37.92 21.12 -32.37
CA TYR A 90 -37.50 21.77 -33.62
C TYR A 90 -38.51 22.80 -34.16
N ARG A 91 -39.78 22.75 -33.73
CA ARG A 91 -40.80 23.73 -34.09
C ARG A 91 -40.57 25.06 -33.38
N ASP A 92 -40.12 25.02 -32.13
CA ASP A 92 -39.88 26.21 -31.31
C ASP A 92 -38.67 26.99 -31.81
N ILE A 93 -37.65 26.29 -32.33
CA ILE A 93 -36.43 26.90 -32.89
C ILE A 93 -36.74 27.69 -34.17
N LYS A 94 -37.72 27.27 -34.98
CA LYS A 94 -38.11 28.00 -36.21
C LYS A 94 -38.70 29.38 -35.92
N PHE A 95 -39.22 29.64 -34.72
CA PHE A 95 -39.78 30.94 -34.34
C PHE A 95 -38.72 31.95 -33.87
N ILE A 96 -37.52 31.51 -33.47
CA ILE A 96 -36.48 32.40 -32.93
C ILE A 96 -35.58 33.00 -34.04
N VAL A 97 -35.54 32.35 -35.19
CA VAL A 97 -34.65 32.72 -36.32
C VAL A 97 -35.36 33.61 -37.36
N TYR A 98 -36.60 34.05 -37.10
CA TYR A 98 -37.36 34.98 -37.96
C TYR A 98 -37.63 36.30 -37.26
#